data_AF-A0A0P9FVH2-F1
#
_entry.id   AF-A0A0P9FVH2-F1
#
_cell.length_a   1.000
_cell.length_b   1.000
_cell.length_c   1.000
_cell.angle_alpha   90.00
_cell.angle_beta   90.00
_cell.angle_gamma   90.00
#
_symmetry.space_group_name_H-M   'P 1'
#
loop_
_entity.id
_entity.type
_entity.pdbx_description
1 polymer ?
#
loop_
_entity_poly.entity_id
_entity_poly.type
_entity_poly.pdbx_seq_one_letter_code
_entity_poly.pdbx_strand_id
1 'polypeptide(L)'
;MSVQKQVVEALMKPEAYDEEPGQIELMQTHISFVFLTRNFVYKVKKAVDLGFLDFTTLEKRFFFCEKELELNRRLCGDMYLEVVPINRSNVIKMKGEGETVEYAVKMKRMPQERMMNQLLEEDKVDSKLVDRIAKIIAEFHSKAETNRRISEFGSLAIIETNWKENFDQTQEFVGKTIPMKNFKLIRERIDDFMKGNVSFFEKRVAEGRVRDCHGDVHSGNIFVTDRIYIFDAIEFNERFRYSDVASDIAFLAMDLDFKERSNLSSFFVKRYVEYSGDQELMKLLPFYKCYRAYVRGKVVSFKLKDPSVGGEEKSVAMKEAKAYFKLASTYAKIL
;
A
#
# COMPACT_ATOMS: atom_id res chain seq x y z
N MET A 1 -31.72 -5.92 2.54
CA MET A 1 -30.46 -6.10 1.78
C MET A 1 -29.64 -4.83 1.99
N SER A 2 -28.34 -4.91 2.32
CA SER A 2 -27.55 -3.67 2.53
C SER A 2 -27.47 -2.85 1.24
N VAL A 3 -27.42 -1.52 1.35
CA VAL A 3 -27.29 -0.62 0.19
C VAL A 3 -26.09 -1.02 -0.68
N GLN A 4 -24.95 -1.35 -0.06
CA GLN A 4 -23.76 -1.77 -0.79
C GLN A 4 -23.94 -3.09 -1.56
N LYS A 5 -24.75 -4.02 -1.06
CA LYS A 5 -25.05 -5.25 -1.81
C LYS A 5 -25.88 -4.93 -3.06
N GLN A 6 -26.87 -4.04 -2.96
CA GLN A 6 -27.64 -3.59 -4.13
C GLN A 6 -26.76 -2.86 -5.14
N VAL A 7 -25.83 -2.02 -4.68
CA VAL A 7 -24.84 -1.37 -5.53
C VAL A 7 -23.99 -2.41 -6.26
N VAL A 8 -23.41 -3.38 -5.55
CA VAL A 8 -22.60 -4.44 -6.18
C VAL A 8 -23.40 -5.23 -7.22
N GLU A 9 -24.61 -5.65 -6.89
CA GLU A 9 -25.49 -6.37 -7.82
C GLU A 9 -25.84 -5.55 -9.07
N ALA A 10 -26.03 -4.24 -8.93
CA ALA A 10 -26.32 -3.34 -10.04
C ALA A 10 -25.09 -3.09 -10.92
N LEU A 11 -23.92 -2.83 -10.32
CA LEU A 11 -22.68 -2.56 -11.04
C LEU A 11 -22.11 -3.79 -11.76
N MET A 12 -22.64 -4.98 -11.51
CA MET A 12 -22.33 -6.18 -12.30
C MET A 12 -23.12 -6.25 -13.62
N LYS A 13 -24.01 -5.29 -13.90
CA LYS A 13 -24.83 -5.26 -15.10
C LYS A 13 -24.45 -4.10 -16.02
N PRO A 14 -24.51 -4.28 -17.36
CA PRO A 14 -24.11 -3.23 -18.30
C PRO A 14 -24.88 -1.91 -18.16
N GLU A 15 -26.15 -1.95 -17.76
CA GLU A 15 -27.03 -0.78 -17.67
C GLU A 15 -26.60 0.21 -16.57
N ALA A 16 -25.71 -0.21 -15.67
CA ALA A 16 -25.16 0.64 -14.63
C ALA A 16 -24.09 1.63 -15.15
N TYR A 17 -23.68 1.54 -16.42
CA TYR A 17 -22.62 2.35 -17.02
C TYR A 17 -23.15 3.15 -18.23
N ASP A 18 -22.51 4.29 -18.52
CA ASP A 18 -22.85 5.10 -19.71
C ASP A 18 -22.23 4.56 -21.00
N GLU A 19 -21.05 3.95 -20.89
CA GLU A 19 -20.33 3.33 -22.00
C GLU A 19 -20.45 1.80 -21.90
N GLU A 20 -20.44 1.11 -23.04
CA GLU A 20 -20.42 -0.35 -23.15
C GLU A 20 -19.26 -0.93 -22.31
N PRO A 21 -19.54 -1.54 -21.14
CA PRO A 21 -18.48 -1.91 -20.20
C PRO A 21 -17.77 -3.21 -20.60
N GLY A 22 -18.28 -3.94 -21.60
CA GLY A 22 -17.79 -5.28 -21.94
C GLY A 22 -17.99 -6.26 -20.77
N GLN A 23 -17.07 -7.22 -20.62
CA GLN A 23 -17.08 -8.11 -19.47
C GLN A 23 -16.72 -7.33 -18.19
N ILE A 24 -17.59 -7.43 -17.18
CA ILE A 24 -17.39 -6.81 -15.88
C ILE A 24 -16.81 -7.88 -14.93
N GLU A 25 -15.63 -7.61 -14.40
CA GLU A 25 -14.99 -8.44 -13.38
C GLU A 25 -15.04 -7.72 -12.03
N LEU A 26 -15.44 -8.43 -10.97
CA LEU A 26 -15.42 -7.90 -9.61
C LEU A 26 -14.24 -8.48 -8.84
N MET A 27 -13.33 -7.60 -8.42
CA MET A 27 -12.30 -7.90 -7.45
C MET A 27 -12.67 -7.29 -6.09
N GLN A 28 -12.29 -7.97 -5.01
CA GLN A 28 -12.53 -7.49 -3.66
C GLN A 28 -11.24 -7.37 -2.88
N THR A 29 -11.04 -6.21 -2.25
CA THR A 29 -10.01 -6.03 -1.23
C THR A 29 -10.64 -6.07 0.16
N HIS A 30 -9.84 -5.89 1.21
CA HIS A 30 -10.37 -5.76 2.57
C HIS A 30 -11.30 -4.55 2.74
N ILE A 31 -11.12 -3.50 1.93
CA ILE A 31 -11.77 -2.19 2.14
C ILE A 31 -12.47 -1.65 0.89
N SER A 32 -12.48 -2.39 -0.23
CA SER A 32 -13.10 -1.93 -1.48
C SER A 32 -13.65 -3.07 -2.33
N PHE A 33 -14.66 -2.74 -3.13
CA PHE A 33 -15.09 -3.47 -4.32
C PHE A 33 -14.48 -2.78 -5.54
N VAL A 34 -13.90 -3.54 -6.46
CA VAL A 34 -13.22 -3.02 -7.64
C VAL A 34 -13.84 -3.66 -8.87
N PHE A 35 -14.51 -2.85 -9.69
CA PHE A 35 -15.19 -3.29 -10.92
C PHE A 35 -14.31 -2.97 -12.11
N LEU A 36 -13.79 -3.99 -12.78
CA LEU A 36 -12.98 -3.85 -13.98
C LEU A 36 -13.89 -4.02 -15.19
N THR A 37 -14.02 -2.95 -15.97
CA THR A 37 -14.73 -2.91 -17.26
C THR A 37 -13.71 -2.90 -18.40
N ARG A 38 -14.11 -2.87 -19.66
CA ARG A 38 -13.20 -2.86 -20.82
C ARG A 38 -12.13 -1.78 -20.73
N ASN A 39 -12.54 -0.53 -20.46
CA ASN A 39 -11.66 0.63 -20.50
C ASN A 39 -11.39 1.27 -19.14
N PHE A 40 -12.25 1.00 -18.15
CA PHE A 40 -12.20 1.68 -16.85
C PHE A 40 -12.26 0.71 -15.68
N VAL A 41 -11.77 1.19 -14.54
CA VAL A 41 -11.92 0.55 -13.24
C VAL A 41 -12.69 1.49 -12.33
N TYR A 42 -13.66 0.96 -11.59
CA TYR A 42 -14.44 1.70 -10.61
C TYR A 42 -14.19 1.09 -9.23
N LYS A 43 -13.57 1.85 -8.33
CA LYS A 43 -13.27 1.41 -6.96
C LYS A 43 -14.27 2.03 -5.98
N VAL A 44 -15.08 1.19 -5.36
CA VAL A 44 -16.11 1.55 -4.37
C VAL A 44 -15.64 1.12 -3.00
N LYS A 45 -15.61 2.03 -2.03
CA LYS A 45 -15.15 1.73 -0.66
C LYS A 45 -16.21 0.91 0.11
N LYS A 46 -15.80 -0.10 0.86
CA LYS A 46 -16.68 -0.90 1.73
C LYS A 46 -17.07 -0.08 2.96
N ALA A 47 -18.31 -0.21 3.42
CA ALA A 47 -18.80 0.43 4.63
C ALA A 47 -18.31 -0.34 5.86
N VAL A 48 -17.06 -0.11 6.25
CA VAL A 48 -16.38 -0.82 7.34
C VAL A 48 -15.61 0.16 8.23
N ASP A 49 -15.40 -0.24 9.47
CA ASP A 49 -14.44 0.35 10.39
C ASP A 49 -13.47 -0.75 10.83
N LEU A 50 -12.18 -0.54 10.57
CA LEU A 50 -11.12 -1.50 10.91
C LEU A 50 -10.20 -0.96 12.03
N GLY A 51 -10.61 0.11 12.71
CA GLY A 51 -9.86 0.81 13.76
C GLY A 51 -8.74 1.72 13.24
N PHE A 52 -8.13 1.39 12.10
CA PHE A 52 -7.13 2.24 11.42
C PHE A 52 -7.69 3.03 10.23
N LEU A 53 -8.96 2.79 9.87
CA LEU A 53 -9.75 3.55 8.91
C LEU A 53 -11.24 3.39 9.23
N ASP A 54 -12.02 4.39 8.85
CA ASP A 54 -13.47 4.42 9.04
C ASP A 54 -14.16 4.92 7.77
N PHE A 55 -14.85 4.00 7.11
CA PHE A 55 -15.65 4.21 5.90
C PHE A 55 -17.16 3.99 6.15
N THR A 56 -17.59 4.05 7.40
CA THR A 56 -18.96 3.67 7.81
C THR A 56 -20.05 4.53 7.19
N THR A 57 -19.80 5.85 7.05
CA THR A 57 -20.77 6.79 6.45
C THR A 57 -20.45 7.09 5.00
N LEU A 58 -21.48 7.51 4.25
CA LEU A 58 -21.34 7.86 2.84
C LEU A 58 -20.40 9.07 2.64
N GLU A 59 -20.47 10.05 3.54
CA GLU A 59 -19.64 11.26 3.54
C GLU A 59 -18.16 10.91 3.75
N LYS A 60 -17.86 9.98 4.66
CA LYS A 60 -16.49 9.48 4.87
C LYS A 60 -15.97 8.78 3.62
N ARG A 61 -16.79 7.95 2.97
CA ARG A 61 -16.40 7.29 1.72
C ARG A 61 -16.16 8.28 0.60
N PHE A 62 -17.01 9.30 0.45
CA PHE A 62 -16.78 10.39 -0.51
C PHE A 62 -15.45 11.10 -0.24
N PHE A 63 -15.21 11.52 1.00
CA PHE A 63 -13.97 12.19 1.40
C PHE A 63 -12.73 11.37 1.03
N PHE A 64 -12.73 10.07 1.33
CA PHE A 64 -11.58 9.22 1.01
C PHE A 64 -11.50 8.87 -0.48
N CYS A 65 -12.60 8.88 -1.25
CA CYS A 65 -12.53 8.79 -2.71
C CYS A 65 -11.82 10.01 -3.29
N GLU A 66 -12.13 11.22 -2.80
CA GLU A 66 -11.45 12.46 -3.21
C GLU A 66 -9.97 12.42 -2.82
N LYS A 67 -9.64 11.95 -1.60
CA LYS A 67 -8.24 11.80 -1.18
C LYS A 67 -7.49 10.78 -2.01
N GLU A 68 -8.10 9.65 -2.36
CA GLU A 68 -7.47 8.67 -3.24
C GLU A 68 -7.16 9.28 -4.63
N LEU A 69 -8.12 10.01 -5.20
CA LEU A 69 -7.95 10.72 -6.48
C LEU A 69 -6.80 11.74 -6.41
N GLU A 70 -6.81 12.60 -5.39
CA GLU A 70 -5.80 13.63 -5.15
C GLU A 70 -4.38 13.03 -5.03
N LEU A 71 -4.23 12.02 -4.16
CA LEU A 71 -2.93 11.49 -3.79
C LEU A 71 -2.30 10.64 -4.89
N ASN A 72 -3.11 9.87 -5.61
CA ASN A 72 -2.59 9.01 -6.67
C ASN A 72 -2.25 9.78 -7.95
N ARG A 73 -2.90 10.92 -8.23
CA ARG A 73 -2.53 11.78 -9.37
C ARG A 73 -1.07 12.27 -9.32
N ARG A 74 -0.46 12.33 -8.13
CA ARG A 74 0.95 12.73 -7.93
C ARG A 74 1.94 11.84 -8.69
N LEU A 75 1.64 10.54 -8.81
CA LEU A 75 2.50 9.53 -9.48
C LEU A 75 1.81 8.80 -10.64
N CYS A 76 0.49 8.97 -10.78
CA CYS A 76 -0.30 8.29 -11.81
C CYS A 76 -0.93 9.24 -12.83
N GLY A 77 -0.92 10.56 -12.60
CA GLY A 77 -1.45 11.56 -13.52
C GLY A 77 -2.85 11.20 -14.05
N ASP A 78 -2.92 10.84 -15.33
CA ASP A 78 -4.13 10.54 -16.09
C ASP A 78 -4.73 9.13 -15.89
N MET A 79 -4.15 8.28 -15.03
CA MET A 79 -4.79 7.01 -14.67
C MET A 79 -6.01 7.22 -13.76
N TYR A 80 -5.97 8.21 -12.86
CA TYR A 80 -7.08 8.52 -11.94
C TYR A 80 -7.91 9.69 -12.49
N LEU A 81 -9.14 9.39 -12.92
CA LEU A 81 -9.93 10.29 -13.75
C LEU A 81 -10.81 11.22 -12.93
N GLU A 82 -11.64 10.68 -12.04
CA GLU A 82 -12.62 11.45 -11.25
C GLU A 82 -13.24 10.58 -10.15
N VAL A 83 -13.90 11.21 -9.17
CA VAL A 83 -14.85 10.55 -8.29
C VAL A 83 -16.23 10.69 -8.90
N VAL A 84 -16.96 9.57 -9.01
CA VAL A 84 -18.28 9.51 -9.63
C VAL A 84 -19.34 9.10 -8.61
N PRO A 85 -20.50 9.76 -8.58
CA PRO A 85 -21.61 9.33 -7.74
C PRO A 85 -22.29 8.10 -8.35
N ILE A 86 -22.80 7.25 -7.47
CA ILE A 86 -23.64 6.11 -7.80
C ILE A 86 -25.03 6.46 -7.29
N ASN A 87 -25.95 6.70 -8.23
CA ASN A 87 -27.26 7.22 -7.91
C ASN A 87 -28.33 6.14 -8.04
N ARG A 88 -29.35 6.24 -7.19
CA ARG A 88 -30.51 5.36 -7.14
C ARG A 88 -31.77 6.16 -7.43
N SER A 89 -32.46 5.73 -8.47
CA SER A 89 -33.86 6.09 -8.77
C SER A 89 -34.64 4.79 -9.02
N ASN A 90 -35.17 4.59 -10.23
CA ASN A 90 -35.75 3.31 -10.65
C ASN A 90 -34.69 2.22 -10.84
N VAL A 91 -33.45 2.63 -11.14
CA VAL A 91 -32.27 1.78 -11.28
C VAL A 91 -31.11 2.38 -10.47
N ILE A 92 -30.08 1.57 -10.19
CA ILE A 92 -28.81 2.04 -9.63
C ILE A 92 -27.81 2.15 -10.78
N LYS A 93 -27.27 3.35 -11.00
CA LYS A 93 -26.39 3.66 -12.13
C LYS A 93 -25.30 4.65 -11.75
N MET A 94 -24.10 4.47 -12.32
CA MET A 94 -23.03 5.47 -12.28
C MET A 94 -23.51 6.78 -12.92
N LYS A 95 -23.35 7.90 -12.21
CA LYS A 95 -23.84 9.22 -12.66
C LYS A 95 -25.32 9.25 -13.08
N GLY A 96 -26.13 8.33 -12.55
CA GLY A 96 -27.56 8.25 -12.85
C GLY A 96 -28.38 9.37 -12.20
N GLU A 97 -29.69 9.34 -12.39
CA GLU A 97 -30.60 10.24 -11.68
C GLU A 97 -30.94 9.70 -10.28
N GLY A 98 -31.36 10.60 -9.39
CA GLY A 98 -31.88 10.27 -8.06
C GLY A 98 -30.88 10.50 -6.92
N GLU A 99 -31.09 9.77 -5.82
CA GLU A 99 -30.31 9.91 -4.59
C GLU A 99 -28.93 9.25 -4.74
N THR A 100 -27.85 9.94 -4.37
CA THR A 100 -26.53 9.32 -4.28
C THR A 100 -26.46 8.34 -3.13
N VAL A 101 -26.25 7.07 -3.45
CA VAL A 101 -26.18 5.97 -2.47
C VAL A 101 -24.76 5.49 -2.21
N GLU A 102 -23.83 5.80 -3.12
CA GLU A 102 -22.41 5.42 -3.01
C GLU A 102 -21.53 6.29 -3.93
N TYR A 103 -20.21 6.24 -3.76
CA TYR A 103 -19.24 6.85 -4.66
C TYR A 103 -18.22 5.83 -5.18
N ALA A 104 -17.68 6.09 -6.36
CA ALA A 104 -16.59 5.31 -6.95
C ALA A 104 -15.45 6.23 -7.40
N VAL A 105 -14.20 5.78 -7.23
CA VAL A 105 -13.06 6.37 -7.95
C VAL A 105 -13.00 5.73 -9.34
N LYS A 106 -13.17 6.53 -10.39
CA LYS A 106 -13.06 6.09 -11.79
C LYS A 106 -11.61 6.22 -12.26
N MET A 107 -11.05 5.12 -12.76
CA MET A 107 -9.67 5.03 -13.23
C MET A 107 -9.63 4.42 -14.65
N LYS A 108 -8.57 4.69 -15.41
CA LYS A 108 -8.26 3.94 -16.63
C LYS A 108 -7.91 2.49 -16.26
N ARG A 109 -8.41 1.51 -17.01
CA ARG A 109 -8.00 0.11 -16.85
C ARG A 109 -6.59 -0.06 -17.42
N MET A 110 -5.66 -0.43 -16.54
CA MET A 110 -4.30 -0.76 -16.91
C MET A 110 -4.18 -2.26 -17.24
N PRO A 111 -3.38 -2.64 -18.26
CA PRO A 111 -3.13 -4.04 -18.60
C PRO A 111 -2.46 -4.77 -17.44
N GLN A 112 -3.08 -5.82 -16.91
CA GLN A 112 -2.63 -6.51 -15.69
C GLN A 112 -1.28 -7.22 -15.89
N GLU A 113 -1.03 -7.71 -17.10
CA GLU A 113 0.24 -8.30 -17.52
C GLU A 113 1.41 -7.30 -17.52
N ARG A 114 1.13 -6.00 -17.38
CA ARG A 114 2.13 -4.94 -17.25
C ARG A 114 2.39 -4.53 -15.80
N MET A 115 1.77 -5.18 -14.83
CA MET A 115 2.07 -4.96 -13.41
C MET A 115 3.47 -5.50 -13.10
N MET A 116 4.27 -4.73 -12.35
CA MET A 116 5.69 -5.03 -12.16
C MET A 116 5.92 -6.37 -11.45
N ASN A 117 5.02 -6.79 -10.54
CA ASN A 117 5.09 -8.12 -9.93
C ASN A 117 5.00 -9.27 -10.96
N GLN A 118 4.15 -9.15 -11.98
CA GLN A 118 4.04 -10.11 -13.09
C GLN A 118 5.28 -10.05 -13.97
N LEU A 119 5.76 -8.84 -14.29
CA LEU A 119 6.99 -8.67 -15.06
C LEU A 119 8.24 -9.23 -14.34
N LEU A 120 8.27 -9.21 -13.01
CA LEU A 120 9.35 -9.82 -12.22
C LEU A 120 9.32 -11.36 -12.29
N GLU A 121 8.14 -11.96 -12.34
CA GLU A 121 7.94 -13.40 -12.51
C GLU A 121 8.37 -13.87 -13.91
N GLU A 122 8.22 -13.00 -14.91
CA GLU A 122 8.64 -13.25 -16.29
C GLU A 122 10.09 -12.81 -16.61
N ASP A 123 10.87 -12.39 -15.60
CA ASP A 123 12.24 -11.86 -15.77
C ASP A 123 12.35 -10.65 -16.74
N LYS A 124 11.27 -9.86 -16.87
CA LYS A 124 11.18 -8.68 -17.76
C LYS A 124 11.53 -7.36 -17.10
N VAL A 125 11.93 -7.37 -15.83
CA VAL A 125 12.38 -6.17 -15.11
C VAL A 125 13.91 -6.11 -15.10
N ASP A 126 14.47 -5.15 -15.83
CA ASP A 126 15.91 -4.91 -15.90
C ASP A 126 16.36 -3.72 -15.03
N SER A 127 17.68 -3.52 -14.96
CA SER A 127 18.27 -2.41 -14.20
C SER A 127 17.89 -1.03 -14.75
N LYS A 128 17.65 -0.90 -16.06
CA LYS A 128 17.24 0.38 -16.67
C LYS A 128 15.86 0.79 -16.19
N LEU A 129 14.93 -0.16 -16.12
CA LEU A 129 13.59 0.07 -15.57
C LEU A 129 13.67 0.44 -14.08
N VAL A 130 14.46 -0.29 -13.30
CA VAL A 130 14.64 0.00 -11.86
C VAL A 130 15.28 1.38 -11.63
N ASP A 131 16.24 1.80 -12.47
CA ASP A 131 16.82 3.15 -12.43
C ASP A 131 15.75 4.24 -12.68
N ARG A 132 14.88 4.04 -13.68
CA ARG A 132 13.77 4.96 -13.95
C ARG A 132 12.80 5.06 -12.77
N ILE A 133 12.48 3.93 -12.13
CA ILE A 133 11.61 3.91 -10.94
C ILE A 133 12.26 4.68 -9.78
N ALA A 134 13.56 4.42 -9.52
CA ALA A 134 14.31 5.14 -8.48
C ALA A 134 14.32 6.66 -8.72
N LYS A 135 14.50 7.08 -9.98
CA LYS A 135 14.46 8.50 -10.36
C LYS A 135 13.08 9.12 -10.12
N ILE A 136 12.01 8.46 -10.54
CA ILE A 136 10.62 8.94 -10.34
C ILE A 136 10.33 9.12 -8.85
N ILE A 137 10.69 8.14 -8.02
CA ILE A 137 10.43 8.22 -6.58
C ILE A 137 11.29 9.30 -5.91
N ALA A 138 12.56 9.46 -6.30
CA ALA A 138 13.41 10.54 -5.81
C ALA A 138 12.86 11.93 -6.17
N GLU A 139 12.40 12.12 -7.41
CA GLU A 139 11.77 13.36 -7.85
C GLU A 139 10.45 13.62 -7.10
N PHE A 140 9.63 12.59 -6.91
CA PHE A 140 8.41 12.68 -6.10
C PHE A 140 8.72 13.09 -4.67
N HIS A 141 9.62 12.39 -3.98
CA HIS A 141 10.00 12.71 -2.61
C HIS A 141 10.59 14.12 -2.49
N SER A 142 11.36 14.61 -3.47
CA SER A 142 11.88 15.97 -3.44
C SER A 142 10.80 17.06 -3.43
N LYS A 143 9.65 16.77 -4.05
CA LYS A 143 8.49 17.68 -4.19
C LYS A 143 7.36 17.39 -3.21
N ALA A 144 7.37 16.23 -2.57
CA ALA A 144 6.35 15.82 -1.60
C ALA A 144 6.29 16.82 -0.43
N GLU A 145 5.07 17.11 0.02
CA GLU A 145 4.82 18.09 1.08
C GLU A 145 5.54 17.70 2.37
N THR A 146 6.07 18.70 3.06
CA THR A 146 6.57 18.56 4.42
C THR A 146 6.26 19.86 5.17
N ASN A 147 5.79 19.72 6.40
CA ASN A 147 5.42 20.82 7.28
C ASN A 147 5.46 20.32 8.73
N ARG A 148 5.28 21.22 9.71
CA ARG A 148 5.35 20.85 11.14
C ARG A 148 4.46 19.65 11.50
N ARG A 149 3.23 19.60 10.99
CA ARG A 149 2.29 18.50 11.25
C ARG A 149 2.79 17.19 10.63
N ILE A 150 3.28 17.19 9.39
CA ILE A 150 3.83 15.99 8.73
C ILE A 150 5.06 15.50 9.48
N SER A 151 5.95 16.41 9.90
CA SER A 151 7.17 16.10 10.63
C SER A 151 6.93 15.38 11.96
N GLU A 152 5.81 15.67 12.65
CA GLU A 152 5.43 14.98 13.90
C GLU A 152 5.34 13.46 13.73
N PHE A 153 4.94 12.97 12.56
CA PHE A 153 4.79 11.54 12.27
C PHE A 153 6.12 10.77 12.17
N GLY A 154 7.24 11.48 12.01
CA GLY A 154 8.57 10.88 12.11
C GLY A 154 9.14 10.87 13.53
N SER A 155 8.40 11.39 14.52
CA SER A 155 8.82 11.30 15.92
C SER A 155 8.96 9.85 16.36
N LEU A 156 9.93 9.60 17.25
CA LEU A 156 10.18 8.25 17.74
C LEU A 156 8.96 7.67 18.45
N ALA A 157 8.20 8.48 19.19
CA ALA A 157 6.96 8.06 19.86
C ALA A 157 5.91 7.51 18.88
N ILE A 158 5.75 8.13 17.70
CA ILE A 158 4.82 7.64 16.67
C ILE A 158 5.36 6.36 16.03
N ILE A 159 6.68 6.28 15.75
CA ILE A 159 7.32 5.09 15.20
C ILE A 159 7.20 3.90 16.18
N GLU A 160 7.42 4.12 17.48
CA GLU A 160 7.24 3.14 18.55
C GLU A 160 5.78 2.67 18.62
N THR A 161 4.82 3.60 18.51
CA THR A 161 3.39 3.26 18.50
C THR A 161 3.04 2.36 17.31
N ASN A 162 3.60 2.64 16.12
CA ASN A 162 3.41 1.81 14.93
C ASN A 162 3.94 0.37 15.13
N TRP A 163 5.11 0.23 15.74
CA TRP A 163 5.67 -1.08 16.07
C TRP A 163 4.87 -1.80 17.14
N LYS A 164 4.47 -1.09 18.19
CA LYS A 164 3.66 -1.64 19.27
C LYS A 164 2.35 -2.22 18.75
N GLU A 165 1.62 -1.48 17.91
CA GLU A 165 0.39 -1.99 17.30
C GLU A 165 0.63 -3.23 16.43
N ASN A 166 1.72 -3.24 15.64
CA ASN A 166 2.09 -4.42 14.87
C ASN A 166 2.34 -5.64 15.78
N PHE A 167 3.04 -5.47 16.90
CA PHE A 167 3.27 -6.55 17.85
C PHE A 167 2.00 -7.01 18.56
N ASP A 168 1.15 -6.07 18.98
CA ASP A 168 -0.11 -6.36 19.67
C ASP A 168 -1.07 -7.13 18.76
N GLN A 169 -1.24 -6.66 17.51
CA GLN A 169 -2.09 -7.31 16.51
C GLN A 169 -1.56 -8.67 16.01
N THR A 170 -0.27 -8.95 16.24
CA THR A 170 0.35 -10.21 15.79
C THR A 170 0.40 -11.28 16.90
N GLN A 171 0.10 -10.93 18.17
CA GLN A 171 0.20 -11.84 19.33
C GLN A 171 -0.43 -13.22 19.10
N GLU A 172 -1.65 -13.25 18.57
CA GLU A 172 -2.41 -14.47 18.35
C GLU A 172 -1.92 -15.37 17.21
N PHE A 173 -1.02 -14.83 16.37
CA PHE A 173 -0.37 -15.54 15.27
C PHE A 173 1.02 -16.05 15.65
N VAL A 174 1.53 -15.69 16.84
CA VAL A 174 2.76 -16.23 17.39
C VAL A 174 2.59 -17.73 17.64
N GLY A 175 3.55 -18.51 17.14
CA GLY A 175 3.49 -19.98 17.10
C GLY A 175 2.72 -20.54 15.89
N LYS A 176 2.00 -19.70 15.12
CA LYS A 176 1.27 -20.12 13.91
C LYS A 176 1.98 -19.69 12.63
N THR A 177 2.09 -18.37 12.42
CA THR A 177 2.75 -17.79 11.23
C THR A 177 4.10 -17.18 11.56
N ILE A 178 4.31 -16.74 12.80
CA ILE A 178 5.62 -16.28 13.28
C ILE A 178 6.10 -17.19 14.42
N PRO A 179 7.26 -17.85 14.30
CA PRO A 179 7.85 -18.57 15.41
C PRO A 179 8.13 -17.64 16.60
N MET A 180 7.86 -18.09 17.83
CA MET A 180 8.09 -17.29 19.05
C MET A 180 9.51 -16.71 19.12
N LYS A 181 10.52 -17.49 18.71
CA LYS A 181 11.92 -17.04 18.65
C LYS A 181 12.13 -15.82 17.72
N ASN A 182 11.44 -15.80 16.58
CA ASN A 182 11.54 -14.71 15.61
C ASN A 182 10.79 -13.48 16.11
N PHE A 183 9.62 -13.68 16.73
CA PHE A 183 8.84 -12.60 17.33
C PHE A 183 9.65 -11.86 18.41
N LYS A 184 10.27 -12.60 19.34
CA LYS A 184 11.12 -12.04 20.39
C LYS A 184 12.34 -11.32 19.81
N LEU A 185 13.06 -11.97 18.90
CA LEU A 185 14.24 -11.38 18.24
C LEU A 185 13.91 -10.06 17.55
N ILE A 186 12.84 -10.02 16.73
CA ILE A 186 12.47 -8.78 16.03
C ILE A 186 12.15 -7.69 17.03
N ARG A 187 11.35 -7.97 18.06
CA ARG A 187 10.98 -7.00 19.08
C ARG A 187 12.20 -6.44 19.80
N GLU A 188 13.07 -7.31 20.31
CA GLU A 188 14.30 -6.90 21.01
C GLU A 188 15.19 -6.01 20.13
N ARG A 189 15.46 -6.44 18.88
CA ARG A 189 16.36 -5.70 17.97
C ARG A 189 15.79 -4.37 17.52
N ILE A 190 14.47 -4.28 17.33
CA ILE A 190 13.79 -3.04 16.99
C ILE A 190 13.79 -2.06 18.17
N ASP A 191 13.49 -2.54 19.37
CA ASP A 191 13.53 -1.73 20.60
C ASP A 191 14.96 -1.19 20.84
N ASP A 192 15.98 -2.03 20.70
CA ASP A 192 17.39 -1.63 20.84
C ASP A 192 17.81 -0.63 19.76
N PHE A 193 17.42 -0.86 18.50
CA PHE A 193 17.74 0.05 17.40
C PHE A 193 17.10 1.43 17.62
N MET A 194 15.83 1.49 18.03
CA MET A 194 15.15 2.76 18.32
C MET A 194 15.83 3.52 19.46
N LYS A 195 16.11 2.84 20.58
CA LYS A 195 16.81 3.44 21.74
C LYS A 195 18.23 3.90 21.41
N GLY A 196 18.94 3.16 20.57
CA GLY A 196 20.31 3.50 20.16
C GLY A 196 20.39 4.63 19.13
N ASN A 197 19.28 5.00 18.49
CA ASN A 197 19.27 5.93 17.35
C ASN A 197 18.29 7.10 17.53
N VAL A 198 17.88 7.44 18.76
CA VAL A 198 16.95 8.56 19.05
C VAL A 198 17.35 9.85 18.33
N SER A 199 18.58 10.30 18.53
CA SER A 199 19.10 11.54 17.92
C SER A 199 19.15 11.47 16.39
N PHE A 200 19.27 10.26 15.84
CA PHE A 200 19.27 10.08 14.39
C PHE A 200 17.85 10.21 13.82
N PHE A 201 16.83 9.64 14.46
CA PHE A 201 15.44 9.89 14.05
C PHE A 201 15.09 11.38 14.15
N GLU A 202 15.45 12.04 15.25
CA GLU A 202 15.26 13.49 15.41
C GLU A 202 15.96 14.29 14.31
N LYS A 203 17.20 13.92 13.96
CA LYS A 203 17.92 14.52 12.82
C LYS A 203 17.15 14.39 11.52
N ARG A 204 16.59 13.20 11.22
CA ARG A 204 15.78 13.00 10.00
C ARG A 204 14.56 13.90 9.96
N VAL A 205 13.88 14.07 11.09
CA VAL A 205 12.76 15.02 11.22
C VAL A 205 13.25 16.45 10.94
N ALA A 206 14.33 16.87 11.59
CA ALA A 206 14.89 18.22 11.45
C ALA A 206 15.36 18.54 10.02
N GLU A 207 15.84 17.54 9.29
CA GLU A 207 16.27 17.67 7.88
C GLU A 207 15.12 17.57 6.87
N GLY A 208 13.86 17.51 7.32
CA GLY A 208 12.69 17.45 6.43
C GLY A 208 12.61 16.16 5.62
N ARG A 209 13.12 15.05 6.18
CA ARG A 209 13.06 13.72 5.56
C ARG A 209 11.71 13.03 5.76
N VAL A 210 10.92 13.50 6.72
CA VAL A 210 9.53 13.09 6.92
C VAL A 210 8.64 13.89 5.98
N ARG A 211 7.97 13.18 5.07
CA ARG A 211 7.19 13.79 3.99
C ARG A 211 5.85 13.11 3.82
N ASP A 212 4.98 13.74 3.06
CA ASP A 212 3.77 13.15 2.53
C ASP A 212 4.11 12.14 1.41
N CYS A 213 4.58 10.96 1.82
CA CYS A 213 5.06 9.90 0.94
C CYS A 213 3.89 9.17 0.22
N HIS A 214 4.20 8.06 -0.45
CA HIS A 214 3.20 7.17 -1.03
C HIS A 214 2.66 6.18 0.03
N GLY A 215 3.54 5.65 0.88
CA GLY A 215 3.19 4.76 1.98
C GLY A 215 3.07 3.28 1.61
N ASP A 216 2.86 2.94 0.33
CA ASP A 216 2.66 1.56 -0.16
C ASP A 216 3.41 1.23 -1.47
N VAL A 217 4.67 1.63 -1.60
CA VAL A 217 5.47 1.41 -2.83
C VAL A 217 6.00 -0.04 -2.90
N HIS A 218 5.31 -0.92 -3.61
CA HIS A 218 5.77 -2.29 -3.90
C HIS A 218 5.43 -2.70 -5.34
N SER A 219 6.01 -3.77 -5.87
CA SER A 219 5.88 -4.15 -7.29
C SER A 219 4.45 -4.47 -7.75
N GLY A 220 3.55 -4.81 -6.82
CA GLY A 220 2.11 -4.97 -7.09
C GLY A 220 1.38 -3.65 -7.32
N ASN A 221 1.98 -2.53 -6.93
CA ASN A 221 1.43 -1.18 -7.05
C ASN A 221 2.14 -0.38 -8.15
N ILE A 222 2.79 -1.05 -9.10
CA ILE A 222 3.54 -0.42 -10.18
C ILE A 222 3.12 -1.01 -11.53
N PHE A 223 2.61 -0.19 -12.45
CA PHE A 223 2.42 -0.55 -13.86
C PHE A 223 3.56 -0.03 -14.71
N VAL A 224 4.04 -0.86 -15.64
CA VAL A 224 5.11 -0.53 -16.58
C VAL A 224 4.60 -0.68 -18.01
N THR A 225 4.21 0.46 -18.59
CA THR A 225 3.58 0.55 -19.91
C THR A 225 4.41 1.46 -20.82
N ASP A 226 3.78 2.39 -21.54
CA ASP A 226 4.46 3.52 -22.21
C ASP A 226 5.20 4.39 -21.18
N ARG A 227 4.64 4.49 -19.98
CA ARG A 227 5.26 5.09 -18.78
C ARG A 227 5.04 4.23 -17.54
N ILE A 228 5.63 4.68 -16.43
CA ILE A 228 5.54 4.04 -15.12
C ILE A 228 4.43 4.73 -14.33
N TYR A 229 3.52 3.95 -13.73
CA TYR A 229 2.49 4.42 -12.81
C TYR A 229 2.72 3.74 -11.47
N ILE A 230 2.81 4.51 -10.38
CA ILE A 230 2.93 3.98 -9.01
C ILE A 230 1.67 4.37 -8.26
N PHE A 231 0.74 3.43 -8.10
CA PHE A 231 -0.63 3.66 -7.67
C PHE A 231 -0.94 3.08 -6.29
N ASP A 232 -2.15 3.34 -5.79
CA ASP A 232 -2.64 2.92 -4.48
C ASP A 232 -1.87 3.54 -3.30
N ALA A 233 -1.54 4.83 -3.41
CA ALA A 233 -1.02 5.62 -2.29
C ALA A 233 -2.02 5.63 -1.12
N ILE A 234 -1.55 5.47 0.11
CA ILE A 234 -2.42 5.33 1.30
C ILE A 234 -3.20 6.62 1.57
N GLU A 235 -4.50 6.62 1.30
CA GLU A 235 -5.38 7.78 1.47
C GLU A 235 -6.06 7.84 2.84
N PHE A 236 -6.17 6.70 3.51
CA PHE A 236 -7.05 6.53 4.68
C PHE A 236 -6.35 6.72 6.03
N ASN A 237 -5.02 6.71 6.07
CA ASN A 237 -4.26 6.84 7.31
C ASN A 237 -2.98 7.63 7.10
N GLU A 238 -2.98 8.87 7.60
CA GLU A 238 -1.82 9.76 7.52
C GLU A 238 -0.58 9.17 8.20
N ARG A 239 -0.71 8.42 9.29
CA ARG A 239 0.45 7.82 9.98
C ARG A 239 1.18 6.77 9.16
N PHE A 240 0.50 6.17 8.18
CA PHE A 240 1.12 5.21 7.26
C PHE A 240 1.69 5.88 6.00
N ARG A 241 1.21 7.09 5.67
CA ARG A 241 1.64 7.88 4.51
C ARG A 241 2.73 8.90 4.87
N TYR A 242 2.53 9.68 5.93
CA TYR A 242 3.48 10.63 6.47
C TYR A 242 4.58 9.87 7.20
N SER A 243 5.74 9.76 6.57
CA SER A 243 6.84 8.95 7.07
C SER A 243 8.18 9.44 6.53
N ASP A 244 9.27 8.97 7.11
CA ASP A 244 10.59 9.14 6.49
C ASP A 244 10.57 8.53 5.08
N VAL A 245 11.09 9.25 4.08
CA VAL A 245 11.22 8.77 2.70
C VAL A 245 11.93 7.40 2.61
N ALA A 246 12.80 7.08 3.57
CA ALA A 246 13.43 5.78 3.72
C ALA A 246 12.43 4.62 3.85
N SER A 247 11.24 4.87 4.39
CA SER A 247 10.18 3.88 4.57
C SER A 247 9.56 3.43 3.26
N ASP A 248 9.38 4.34 2.30
CA ASP A 248 8.89 4.01 0.94
C ASP A 248 9.95 3.23 0.16
N ILE A 249 11.21 3.66 0.24
CA ILE A 249 12.33 2.99 -0.43
C ILE A 249 12.55 1.59 0.14
N ALA A 250 12.46 1.45 1.45
CA ALA A 250 12.53 0.16 2.10
C ALA A 250 11.42 -0.78 1.66
N PHE A 251 10.23 -0.28 1.32
CA PHE A 251 9.12 -1.14 0.91
C PHE A 251 9.42 -1.82 -0.43
N LEU A 252 9.73 -1.06 -1.48
CA LEU A 252 10.02 -1.66 -2.79
C LEU A 252 11.29 -2.54 -2.73
N ALA A 253 12.30 -2.10 -1.99
CA ALA A 253 13.52 -2.89 -1.83
C ALA A 253 13.28 -4.20 -1.04
N MET A 254 12.41 -4.18 -0.02
CA MET A 254 11.99 -5.39 0.70
C MET A 254 11.17 -6.31 -0.19
N ASP A 255 10.25 -5.76 -0.99
CA ASP A 255 9.42 -6.53 -1.92
C ASP A 255 10.27 -7.23 -2.99
N LEU A 256 11.30 -6.55 -3.53
CA LEU A 256 12.28 -7.13 -4.44
C LEU A 256 13.11 -8.24 -3.76
N ASP A 257 13.54 -8.04 -2.51
CA ASP A 257 14.24 -9.09 -1.75
C ASP A 257 13.34 -10.31 -1.51
N PHE A 258 12.05 -10.09 -1.19
CA PHE A 258 11.06 -11.14 -0.99
C PHE A 258 10.82 -11.97 -2.26
N LYS A 259 10.88 -11.31 -3.43
CA LYS A 259 10.80 -11.95 -4.76
C LYS A 259 12.13 -12.51 -5.25
N GLU A 260 13.14 -12.63 -4.39
CA GLU A 260 14.47 -13.17 -4.71
C GLU A 260 15.20 -12.37 -5.81
N ARG A 261 14.98 -11.05 -5.84
CA ARG A 261 15.62 -10.09 -6.76
C ARG A 261 16.52 -9.12 -6.01
N SER A 262 17.37 -9.65 -5.12
CA SER A 262 18.24 -8.85 -4.25
C SER A 262 19.23 -7.95 -5.01
N ASN A 263 19.66 -8.37 -6.21
CA ASN A 263 20.46 -7.54 -7.11
C ASN A 263 19.72 -6.27 -7.56
N LEU A 264 18.44 -6.39 -7.93
CA LEU A 264 17.59 -5.25 -8.29
C LEU A 264 17.27 -4.39 -7.07
N SER A 265 17.05 -5.00 -5.91
CA SER A 265 16.86 -4.29 -4.63
C SER A 265 18.05 -3.41 -4.26
N SER A 266 19.27 -3.96 -4.25
CA SER A 266 20.49 -3.18 -3.98
C SER A 266 20.71 -2.10 -5.04
N PHE A 267 20.46 -2.40 -6.31
CA PHE A 267 20.59 -1.43 -7.39
C PHE A 267 19.57 -0.28 -7.24
N PHE A 268 18.30 -0.59 -6.96
CA PHE A 268 17.23 0.39 -6.72
C PHE A 268 17.62 1.40 -5.64
N VAL A 269 18.04 0.90 -4.47
CA VAL A 269 18.44 1.74 -3.33
C VAL A 269 19.63 2.61 -3.71
N LYS A 270 20.66 2.03 -4.35
CA LYS A 270 21.84 2.78 -4.81
C LYS A 270 21.44 3.94 -5.72
N ARG A 271 20.61 3.69 -6.73
CA ARG A 271 20.15 4.73 -7.67
C ARG A 271 19.33 5.80 -6.97
N TYR A 272 18.44 5.42 -6.04
CA TYR A 272 17.67 6.40 -5.27
C TYR A 272 18.58 7.31 -4.43
N VAL A 273 19.58 6.73 -3.74
CA VAL A 273 20.54 7.49 -2.93
C VAL A 273 21.36 8.46 -3.81
N GLU A 274 21.75 8.03 -5.01
CA GLU A 274 22.43 8.92 -5.97
C GLU A 274 21.55 10.09 -6.43
N TYR A 275 20.26 9.86 -6.74
CA TYR A 275 19.35 10.93 -7.18
C TYR A 275 18.92 11.87 -6.05
N SER A 276 18.73 11.33 -4.84
CA SER A 276 18.23 12.10 -3.68
C SER A 276 19.34 12.76 -2.86
N GLY A 277 20.59 12.32 -3.02
CA GLY A 277 21.72 12.71 -2.17
C GLY A 277 21.64 12.18 -0.73
N ASP A 278 20.65 11.35 -0.41
CA ASP A 278 20.37 10.90 0.96
C ASP A 278 21.19 9.66 1.34
N GLN A 279 22.49 9.84 1.59
CA GLN A 279 23.38 8.75 1.98
C GLN A 279 23.00 8.12 3.33
N GLU A 280 22.45 8.93 4.23
CA GLU A 280 22.12 8.52 5.60
C GLU A 280 20.91 7.59 5.68
N LEU A 281 20.05 7.56 4.65
CA LEU A 281 18.98 6.57 4.50
C LEU A 281 19.47 5.14 4.68
N MET A 282 20.70 4.84 4.23
CA MET A 282 21.28 3.50 4.33
C MET A 282 21.31 2.97 5.76
N LYS A 283 21.41 3.86 6.76
CA LYS A 283 21.40 3.49 8.18
C LYS A 283 20.00 3.05 8.67
N LEU A 284 18.92 3.59 8.08
CA LEU A 284 17.53 3.21 8.43
C LEU A 284 16.98 2.09 7.55
N LEU A 285 17.63 1.77 6.44
CA LEU A 285 17.09 0.84 5.46
C LEU A 285 16.78 -0.54 6.05
N PRO A 286 17.65 -1.21 6.84
CA PRO A 286 17.30 -2.49 7.43
C PRO A 286 16.12 -2.39 8.42
N PHE A 287 16.01 -1.27 9.14
CA PHE A 287 14.93 -1.01 10.10
C PHE A 287 13.57 -0.93 9.39
N TYR A 288 13.48 -0.10 8.35
CA TYR A 288 12.23 0.02 7.60
C TYR A 288 11.95 -1.20 6.73
N LYS A 289 12.97 -1.92 6.21
CA LYS A 289 12.75 -3.20 5.52
C LYS A 289 12.17 -4.24 6.47
N CYS A 290 12.67 -4.29 7.72
CA CYS A 290 12.10 -5.12 8.77
C CYS A 290 10.64 -4.75 9.04
N TYR A 291 10.33 -3.45 9.20
CA TYR A 291 8.98 -2.94 9.40
C TYR A 291 8.03 -3.38 8.28
N ARG A 292 8.41 -3.15 7.02
CA ARG A 292 7.57 -3.47 5.86
C ARG A 292 7.35 -4.98 5.71
N ALA A 293 8.40 -5.79 5.88
CA ALA A 293 8.26 -7.25 5.89
C ALA A 293 7.34 -7.73 7.02
N TYR A 294 7.44 -7.14 8.22
CA TYR A 294 6.58 -7.47 9.35
C TYR A 294 5.11 -7.12 9.06
N VAL A 295 4.85 -5.93 8.52
CA VAL A 295 3.50 -5.48 8.14
C VAL A 295 2.90 -6.43 7.10
N ARG A 296 3.63 -6.83 6.06
CA ARG A 296 3.16 -7.81 5.07
C ARG A 296 2.84 -9.16 5.73
N GLY A 297 3.73 -9.65 6.59
CA GLY A 297 3.48 -10.88 7.37
C GLY A 297 2.19 -10.80 8.20
N LYS A 298 1.98 -9.69 8.92
CA LYS A 298 0.78 -9.43 9.72
C LYS A 298 -0.49 -9.41 8.86
N VAL A 299 -0.50 -8.64 7.78
CA VAL A 299 -1.68 -8.51 6.91
C VAL A 299 -2.05 -9.85 6.28
N VAL A 300 -1.07 -10.62 5.80
CA VAL A 300 -1.32 -11.96 5.25
C VAL A 300 -1.86 -12.91 6.33
N SER A 301 -1.37 -12.81 7.58
CA SER A 301 -1.89 -13.61 8.69
C SER A 301 -3.38 -13.34 9.00
N PHE A 302 -3.89 -12.13 8.77
CA PHE A 302 -5.31 -11.84 8.98
C PHE A 302 -6.24 -12.67 8.09
N LYS A 303 -5.79 -13.11 6.90
CA LYS A 303 -6.55 -14.01 6.02
C LYS A 303 -6.90 -15.34 6.68
N LEU A 304 -6.12 -15.78 7.68
CA LEU A 304 -6.39 -17.02 8.40
C LEU A 304 -7.68 -16.96 9.23
N LYS A 305 -8.10 -15.75 9.62
CA LYS A 305 -9.34 -15.52 10.38
C LYS A 305 -10.57 -15.36 9.51
N ASP A 306 -10.38 -15.02 8.24
CA ASP A 306 -11.49 -14.73 7.36
C ASP A 306 -12.28 -16.03 7.09
N PRO A 307 -13.58 -16.08 7.46
CA PRO A 307 -14.39 -17.28 7.26
C PRO A 307 -14.73 -17.52 5.79
N SER A 308 -14.61 -16.52 4.92
CA SER A 308 -14.83 -16.64 3.48
C SER A 308 -13.63 -17.21 2.71
N VAL A 309 -12.46 -17.28 3.35
CA VAL A 309 -11.23 -17.82 2.75
C VAL A 309 -11.18 -19.33 2.94
N GLY A 310 -10.99 -20.06 1.83
CA GLY A 310 -10.97 -21.53 1.82
C GLY A 310 -9.73 -22.14 2.50
N GLY A 311 -9.77 -23.44 2.80
CA GLY A 311 -8.66 -24.12 3.49
C GLY A 311 -7.32 -24.08 2.72
N GLU A 312 -7.38 -24.19 1.39
CA GLU A 312 -6.19 -24.10 0.52
C GLU A 312 -5.60 -22.69 0.53
N GLU A 313 -6.44 -21.66 0.34
CA GLU A 313 -6.02 -20.25 0.40
C GLU A 313 -5.41 -19.90 1.77
N LYS A 314 -5.97 -20.44 2.87
CA LYS A 314 -5.38 -20.29 4.20
C LYS A 314 -4.01 -20.94 4.31
N SER A 315 -3.81 -22.09 3.68
CA SER A 315 -2.50 -22.76 3.65
C SER A 315 -1.46 -21.94 2.88
N VAL A 316 -1.84 -21.38 1.72
CA VAL A 316 -0.98 -20.48 0.93
C VAL A 316 -0.65 -19.22 1.73
N ALA A 317 -1.65 -18.55 2.31
CA ALA A 317 -1.45 -17.37 3.16
C ALA A 317 -0.54 -17.68 4.35
N MET A 318 -0.69 -18.85 4.99
CA MET A 318 0.18 -19.24 6.10
C MET A 318 1.65 -19.38 5.67
N LYS A 319 1.92 -19.98 4.50
CA LYS A 319 3.28 -20.11 3.96
C LYS A 319 3.88 -18.74 3.62
N GLU A 320 3.10 -17.89 2.97
CA GLU A 320 3.51 -16.53 2.59
C GLU A 320 3.80 -15.67 3.83
N ALA A 321 2.91 -15.67 4.84
CA ALA A 321 3.14 -14.95 6.09
C ALA A 321 4.42 -15.41 6.80
N LYS A 322 4.68 -16.72 6.85
CA LYS A 322 5.92 -17.29 7.41
C LYS A 322 7.15 -16.79 6.67
N ALA A 323 7.10 -16.70 5.35
CA ALA A 323 8.20 -16.18 4.54
C ALA A 323 8.49 -14.69 4.85
N TYR A 324 7.45 -13.86 4.97
CA TYR A 324 7.62 -12.44 5.34
C TYR A 324 8.21 -12.27 6.74
N PHE A 325 7.72 -13.03 7.74
CA PHE A 325 8.29 -12.96 9.09
C PHE A 325 9.72 -13.50 9.16
N LYS A 326 10.07 -14.49 8.33
CA LYS A 326 11.46 -14.95 8.18
C LYS A 326 12.32 -13.82 7.59
N LEU A 327 11.86 -13.13 6.55
CA LEU A 327 12.57 -12.01 5.94
C LEU A 327 12.74 -10.85 6.94
N ALA A 328 11.69 -10.48 7.67
CA ALA A 328 11.75 -9.49 8.75
C ALA A 328 12.81 -9.85 9.80
N SER A 329 12.89 -11.12 10.18
CA SER A 329 13.90 -11.62 11.12
C SER A 329 15.32 -11.53 10.57
N THR A 330 15.51 -11.69 9.26
CA THR A 330 16.82 -11.51 8.61
C THR A 330 17.29 -10.07 8.71
N TYR A 331 16.40 -9.09 8.46
CA TYR A 331 16.74 -7.68 8.64
C TYR A 331 16.99 -7.32 10.11
N ALA A 332 16.19 -7.85 11.04
CA ALA A 332 16.36 -7.60 12.47
C ALA A 332 17.74 -8.06 13.00
N LYS A 333 18.34 -9.11 12.42
CA LYS A 333 19.67 -9.59 12.81
C LYS A 333 20.78 -8.60 12.49
N ILE A 334 20.61 -7.81 11.42
CA ILE A 334 21.62 -6.87 10.92
C ILE A 334 21.35 -5.42 11.33
N LEU A 335 20.35 -5.18 12.18
CA LEU A 335 20.18 -3.93 12.94
C LEU A 335 21.28 -3.80 13.99
#